data_AF-A0A8T2S8E7-F1
#
_entry.id   AF-A0A8T2S8E7-F1
#
_cell.length_a   1.000
_cell.length_b   1.000
_cell.length_c   1.000
_cell.angle_alpha   90.00
_cell.angle_beta   90.00
_cell.angle_gamma   90.00
#
_symmetry.space_group_name_H-M   'P 1'
#
loop_
_entity.id
_entity.type
_entity.pdbx_description
1 polymer ?
#
loop_
_entity_poly.entity_id
_entity_poly.type
_entity_poly.pdbx_seq_one_letter_code
_entity_poly.pdbx_strand_id
1 'polypeptide(L)'
;MHVPAMAELAFIVALLILASSSGTRAWVCEPSCGGIALNYPFGSTWGCGHANFQSYINCSHGKLNFYTPTGIYKVQSIDYSRNVIVIVDPHMSTCSSMQLSGAFGLPVGAPFTFASYNNIVLIGCSSTSSLFSKQSCDSSAEAQDICSSLYQNCDAIGQIGIIASNNGYGGQGSQSSCCVYSSSLLQTAPYEVDLPLLQCSTYTSIYGMGSIQSPQTSWLYGIALQYDPSFSSPQSIPYGQYPSCYVCQRAEGKVHSLSWRENLSTIKQQSRLRIHLDPTCR
;
A
#
# COMPACT_ATOMS: atom_id res chain seq x y z
N MET A 1 -50.94 39.77 30.39
CA MET A 1 -50.29 39.31 29.14
C MET A 1 -49.66 37.96 29.43
N HIS A 2 -50.39 36.86 29.19
CA HIS A 2 -49.91 35.49 29.38
C HIS A 2 -49.40 34.99 28.02
N VAL A 3 -48.09 34.83 27.88
CA VAL A 3 -47.51 34.13 26.73
C VAL A 3 -47.82 32.64 26.93
N PRO A 4 -48.43 31.94 25.97
CA PRO A 4 -48.88 30.57 26.19
C PRO A 4 -47.66 29.63 26.27
N ALA A 5 -47.58 28.83 27.33
CA ALA A 5 -46.55 27.79 27.55
C ALA A 5 -46.39 26.81 26.36
N MET A 6 -47.37 26.77 25.46
CA MET A 6 -47.34 26.02 24.20
C MET A 6 -46.28 26.54 23.21
N ALA A 7 -45.94 27.83 23.24
CA ALA A 7 -44.93 28.41 22.35
C ALA A 7 -43.51 28.00 22.75
N GLU A 8 -43.24 27.89 24.05
CA GLU A 8 -41.96 27.40 24.62
C GLU A 8 -41.73 25.92 24.27
N LEU A 9 -42.77 25.07 24.42
CA LEU A 9 -42.72 23.66 24.05
C LEU A 9 -42.49 23.45 22.55
N ALA A 10 -43.14 24.25 21.70
CA ALA A 10 -42.93 24.20 20.25
C ALA A 10 -41.49 24.59 19.86
N PHE A 11 -40.89 25.55 20.56
CA PHE A 11 -39.51 25.97 20.32
C PHE A 11 -38.49 24.89 20.71
N ILE A 12 -38.71 24.20 21.84
CA ILE A 12 -37.87 23.09 22.29
C ILE A 12 -37.97 21.90 21.33
N VAL A 13 -39.18 21.55 20.87
CA VAL A 13 -39.38 20.48 19.88
C VAL A 13 -38.72 20.84 18.54
N ALA A 14 -38.82 22.09 18.09
CA ALA A 14 -38.15 22.55 16.87
C ALA A 14 -36.62 22.46 16.97
N LEU A 15 -36.04 22.82 18.13
CA LEU A 15 -34.60 22.69 18.40
C LEU A 15 -34.13 21.23 18.42
N LEU A 16 -34.94 20.31 18.99
CA LEU A 16 -34.65 18.88 18.98
C LEU A 16 -34.71 18.27 17.57
N ILE A 17 -35.62 18.74 16.72
CA ILE A 17 -35.73 18.33 15.30
C ILE A 17 -34.53 18.86 14.49
N LEU A 18 -34.07 20.08 14.75
CA LEU A 18 -32.86 20.64 14.12
C LEU A 18 -31.58 19.94 14.59
N ALA A 19 -31.52 19.50 15.85
CA ALA A 19 -30.37 18.77 16.39
C ALA A 19 -30.27 17.30 15.92
N SER A 20 -31.36 16.75 15.37
CA SER A 20 -31.43 15.35 14.90
C SER A 20 -31.15 15.19 13.40
N SER A 21 -30.72 16.25 12.70
CA SER A 21 -30.17 16.12 11.35
C SER A 21 -28.75 15.56 11.39
N SER A 22 -28.61 14.28 11.75
CA SER A 22 -27.43 13.48 11.45
C SER A 22 -27.39 13.26 9.94
N GLY A 23 -26.81 14.23 9.21
CA GLY A 23 -26.51 14.06 7.81
C GLY A 23 -25.61 12.84 7.65
N THR A 24 -26.14 11.77 7.06
CA THR A 24 -25.34 10.63 6.65
C THR A 24 -24.36 11.14 5.61
N ARG A 25 -23.10 11.35 6.01
CA ARG A 25 -22.00 11.62 5.07
C ARG A 25 -21.82 10.35 4.25
N ALA A 26 -22.48 10.33 3.11
CA ALA A 26 -22.36 9.24 2.16
C ALA A 26 -21.01 9.41 1.48
N TRP A 27 -20.04 8.57 1.84
CA TRP A 27 -18.71 8.57 1.23
C TRP A 27 -18.85 8.05 -0.20
N VAL A 28 -18.59 8.91 -1.19
CA VAL A 28 -18.53 8.50 -2.59
C VAL A 28 -17.24 7.74 -2.79
N CYS A 29 -17.36 6.47 -3.17
CA CYS A 29 -16.21 5.61 -3.42
C CYS A 29 -15.91 5.60 -4.91
N GLU A 30 -14.72 6.07 -5.26
CA GLU A 30 -14.24 6.07 -6.63
C GLU A 30 -13.76 4.66 -7.01
N PRO A 31 -14.15 4.14 -8.18
CA PRO A 31 -13.72 2.81 -8.64
C PRO A 31 -12.25 2.79 -9.09
N SER A 32 -11.60 3.95 -9.19
CA SER A 32 -10.20 4.05 -9.56
C SER A 32 -9.54 5.30 -8.98
N CYS A 33 -8.21 5.29 -8.90
CA CYS A 33 -7.41 6.44 -8.51
C CYS A 33 -6.18 6.55 -9.41
N GLY A 34 -6.08 7.64 -10.18
CA GLY A 34 -4.92 7.84 -11.06
C GLY A 34 -4.75 6.77 -12.14
N GLY A 35 -5.85 6.17 -12.60
CA GLY A 35 -5.85 5.06 -13.55
C GLY A 35 -5.67 3.67 -12.92
N ILE A 36 -5.45 3.58 -11.61
CA ILE A 36 -5.38 2.30 -10.88
C ILE A 36 -6.80 1.92 -10.43
N ALA A 37 -7.31 0.77 -10.86
CA ALA A 37 -8.59 0.24 -10.40
C ALA A 37 -8.55 -0.08 -8.90
N LEU A 38 -9.58 0.33 -8.17
CA LEU A 38 -9.74 0.11 -6.74
C LEU A 38 -10.84 -0.91 -6.48
N ASN A 39 -10.42 -2.13 -6.19
CA ASN A 39 -11.27 -3.19 -5.67
C ASN A 39 -11.01 -3.40 -4.18
N TYR A 40 -11.99 -4.01 -3.51
CA TYR A 40 -11.82 -4.52 -2.16
C TYR A 40 -10.55 -5.43 -2.10
N PRO A 41 -9.68 -5.27 -1.08
CA PRO A 41 -9.90 -4.59 0.19
C PRO A 41 -9.52 -3.10 0.22
N PHE A 42 -9.06 -2.53 -0.88
CA PHE A 42 -8.67 -1.12 -0.95
C PHE A 42 -9.85 -0.21 -1.29
N GLY A 43 -9.71 1.08 -1.01
CA GLY A 43 -10.73 2.09 -1.24
C GLY A 43 -10.11 3.45 -1.59
N SER A 44 -10.92 4.33 -2.18
CA SER A 44 -10.47 5.65 -2.62
C SER A 44 -10.37 6.66 -1.47
N THR A 45 -11.19 6.51 -0.44
CA THR A 45 -11.29 7.43 0.69
C THR A 45 -11.75 6.69 1.95
N TRP A 46 -11.86 7.43 3.06
CA TRP A 46 -12.33 6.90 4.33
C TRP A 46 -13.73 6.26 4.20
N GLY A 47 -13.92 5.09 4.81
CA GLY A 47 -15.16 4.31 4.68
C GLY A 47 -15.26 3.44 3.42
N CYS A 48 -14.33 3.60 2.46
CA CYS A 48 -14.20 2.72 1.31
C CYS A 48 -13.15 1.63 1.59
N GLY A 49 -13.44 0.38 1.20
CA GLY A 49 -12.55 -0.76 1.46
C GLY A 49 -12.56 -1.25 2.91
N HIS A 50 -11.65 -2.15 3.25
CA HIS A 50 -11.56 -2.78 4.57
C HIS A 50 -10.79 -1.91 5.57
N ALA A 51 -11.28 -1.83 6.82
CA ALA A 51 -10.76 -0.91 7.84
C ALA A 51 -9.24 -1.06 8.09
N ASN A 52 -8.71 -2.29 8.05
CA ASN A 52 -7.28 -2.55 8.27
C ASN A 52 -6.35 -1.99 7.18
N PHE A 53 -6.88 -1.54 6.03
CA PHE A 53 -6.09 -0.94 4.96
C PHE A 53 -6.28 0.59 4.85
N GLN A 54 -7.34 1.13 5.45
CA GLN A 54 -7.73 2.54 5.26
C GLN A 54 -6.68 3.54 5.78
N SER A 55 -5.90 3.17 6.79
CA SER A 55 -4.82 4.01 7.33
C SER A 55 -3.55 3.99 6.47
N TYR A 56 -3.40 3.01 5.59
CA TYR A 56 -2.17 2.78 4.84
C TYR A 56 -2.30 3.16 3.37
N ILE A 57 -3.51 3.17 2.80
CA ILE A 57 -3.73 3.48 1.39
C ILE A 57 -4.80 4.55 1.26
N ASN A 58 -4.49 5.62 0.54
CA ASN A 58 -5.45 6.70 0.26
C ASN A 58 -5.23 7.29 -1.14
N CYS A 59 -6.32 7.66 -1.80
CA CYS A 59 -6.29 8.43 -3.04
C CYS A 59 -6.31 9.93 -2.72
N SER A 60 -5.29 10.65 -3.15
CA SER A 60 -5.26 12.11 -3.02
C SER A 60 -4.80 12.74 -4.33
N HIS A 61 -5.58 13.70 -4.85
CA HIS A 61 -5.32 14.39 -6.11
C HIS A 61 -5.03 13.43 -7.29
N GLY A 62 -5.79 12.34 -7.39
CA GLY A 62 -5.62 11.33 -8.44
C GLY A 62 -4.32 10.53 -8.32
N LYS A 63 -3.70 10.50 -7.14
CA LYS A 63 -2.52 9.67 -6.85
C LYS A 63 -2.85 8.74 -5.68
N LEU A 64 -2.69 7.45 -5.91
CA LEU A 64 -2.84 6.45 -4.87
C LEU A 64 -1.53 6.36 -4.09
N ASN A 65 -1.59 6.62 -2.79
CA ASN A 65 -0.44 6.71 -1.92
C ASN A 65 -0.48 5.61 -0.85
N PHE A 66 0.69 5.09 -0.52
CA PHE A 66 0.95 4.16 0.55
C PHE A 66 1.69 4.86 1.70
N TYR A 67 1.15 4.78 2.91
CA TYR A 67 1.63 5.50 4.08
C TYR A 67 2.36 4.58 5.03
N THR A 68 3.54 5.02 5.46
CA THR A 68 4.40 4.32 6.42
C THR A 68 4.96 5.31 7.44
N PRO A 69 5.56 4.82 8.53
CA PRO A 69 6.33 5.67 9.44
C PRO A 69 7.51 6.38 8.76
N THR A 70 8.10 5.76 7.72
CA THR A 70 9.28 6.29 7.02
C THR A 70 8.96 7.22 5.86
N GLY A 71 7.70 7.30 5.44
CA GLY A 71 7.30 8.19 4.36
C GLY A 71 5.99 7.83 3.65
N ILE A 72 5.72 8.58 2.58
CA ILE A 72 4.56 8.42 1.70
C ILE A 72 5.08 7.99 0.33
N TYR A 73 4.62 6.84 -0.14
CA TYR A 73 5.10 6.22 -1.38
C TYR A 73 3.97 6.15 -2.41
N LYS A 74 4.29 6.38 -3.67
CA LYS A 74 3.30 6.25 -4.73
C LYS A 74 3.04 4.77 -5.01
N VAL A 75 1.78 4.37 -5.06
CA VAL A 75 1.37 3.06 -5.58
C VAL A 75 1.51 3.07 -7.10
N GLN A 76 2.29 2.13 -7.63
CA GLN A 76 2.48 1.94 -9.06
C GLN A 76 1.42 1.01 -9.65
N SER A 77 1.15 -0.11 -8.97
CA SER A 77 0.17 -1.11 -9.44
C SER A 77 -0.37 -1.96 -8.31
N ILE A 78 -1.55 -2.55 -8.52
CA ILE A 78 -2.15 -3.53 -7.62
C ILE A 78 -2.49 -4.78 -8.44
N ASP A 79 -2.01 -5.93 -7.99
CA ASP A 79 -2.35 -7.25 -8.51
C ASP A 79 -3.25 -7.96 -7.49
N TYR A 80 -4.55 -7.93 -7.74
CA TYR A 80 -5.55 -8.58 -6.90
C TYR A 80 -5.51 -10.11 -6.95
N SER A 81 -4.99 -10.69 -8.04
CA SER A 81 -4.91 -12.15 -8.18
C SER A 81 -3.82 -12.75 -7.28
N ARG A 82 -2.72 -12.01 -7.12
CA ARG A 82 -1.59 -12.40 -6.26
C ARG A 82 -1.61 -11.72 -4.90
N ASN A 83 -2.57 -10.84 -4.63
CA ASN A 83 -2.63 -9.99 -3.44
C ASN A 83 -1.35 -9.15 -3.23
N VAL A 84 -0.85 -8.53 -4.30
CA VAL A 84 0.39 -7.74 -4.27
C VAL A 84 0.11 -6.28 -4.64
N ILE A 85 0.75 -5.37 -3.92
CA ILE A 85 0.86 -3.96 -4.29
C ILE A 85 2.33 -3.63 -4.58
N VAL A 86 2.60 -2.89 -5.65
CA VAL A 86 3.94 -2.39 -5.95
C VAL A 86 3.96 -0.90 -5.67
N ILE A 87 4.86 -0.46 -4.80
CA ILE A 87 5.07 0.95 -4.47
C ILE A 87 6.44 1.41 -4.97
N VAL A 88 6.59 2.72 -5.19
CA VAL A 88 7.84 3.33 -5.65
C VAL A 88 8.32 4.31 -4.59
N ASP A 89 9.53 4.06 -4.08
CA ASP A 89 10.27 5.04 -3.28
C ASP A 89 10.99 6.02 -4.23
N PRO A 90 10.67 7.33 -4.20
CA PRO A 90 11.39 8.30 -5.02
C PRO A 90 12.89 8.41 -4.67
N HIS A 91 13.31 7.97 -3.48
CA HIS A 91 14.68 8.05 -2.98
C HIS A 91 15.49 6.76 -3.18
N MET A 92 14.93 5.70 -3.76
CA MET A 92 15.71 4.50 -4.09
C MET A 92 16.55 4.74 -5.35
N SER A 93 17.73 4.12 -5.41
CA SER A 93 18.56 4.12 -6.63
C SER A 93 18.03 3.12 -7.66
N THR A 94 18.26 3.43 -8.93
CA THR A 94 18.01 2.56 -10.09
C THR A 94 19.22 2.56 -11.00
N CYS A 95 19.26 1.69 -12.02
CA CYS A 95 20.39 1.69 -12.95
C CYS A 95 20.55 2.99 -13.76
N SER A 96 19.48 3.78 -13.88
CA SER A 96 19.48 5.06 -14.59
C SER A 96 19.76 6.27 -13.69
N SER A 97 19.58 6.14 -12.37
CA SER A 97 19.71 7.26 -11.44
C SER A 97 20.12 6.77 -10.07
N MET A 98 21.22 7.33 -9.56
CA MET A 98 21.67 7.14 -8.19
C MET A 98 21.11 8.24 -7.30
N GLN A 99 20.67 7.88 -6.09
CA GLN A 99 20.22 8.81 -5.07
C GLN A 99 20.72 8.37 -3.69
N LEU A 100 20.88 9.31 -2.76
CA LEU A 100 21.06 8.96 -1.35
C LEU A 100 19.71 8.55 -0.79
N SER A 101 19.65 7.37 -0.17
CA SER A 101 18.42 6.81 0.36
C SER A 101 18.42 6.84 1.88
N GLY A 102 17.27 7.13 2.48
CA GLY A 102 17.07 7.16 3.92
C GLY A 102 16.73 5.79 4.48
N ALA A 103 15.66 5.70 5.26
CA ALA A 103 15.13 4.43 5.74
C ALA A 103 13.84 4.06 4.99
N PHE A 104 13.58 2.76 4.85
CA PHE A 104 12.27 2.24 4.44
C PHE A 104 11.79 1.23 5.48
N GLY A 105 10.59 1.45 6.02
CA GLY A 105 10.00 0.55 7.00
C GLY A 105 8.52 0.33 6.76
N LEU A 106 8.06 -0.89 7.03
CA LEU A 106 6.63 -1.19 7.03
C LEU A 106 6.00 -0.77 8.36
N PRO A 107 4.79 -0.21 8.37
CA PRO A 107 4.12 0.13 9.61
C PRO A 107 3.89 -1.13 10.47
N VAL A 108 4.16 -1.00 11.78
CA VAL A 108 3.94 -2.07 12.74
C VAL A 108 2.45 -2.45 12.76
N GLY A 109 2.16 -3.75 12.66
CA GLY A 109 0.79 -4.27 12.66
C GLY A 109 0.01 -4.03 11.37
N ALA A 110 0.64 -3.46 10.34
CA ALA A 110 0.00 -3.31 9.04
C ALA A 110 -0.18 -4.69 8.37
N PRO A 111 -1.27 -4.91 7.62
CA PRO A 111 -1.55 -6.17 6.93
C PRO A 111 -0.70 -6.34 5.64
N PHE A 112 0.58 -5.97 5.70
CA PHE A 112 1.53 -6.01 4.59
C PHE A 112 2.84 -6.69 5.02
N THR A 113 3.40 -7.46 4.10
CA THR A 113 4.74 -8.06 4.18
C THR A 113 5.45 -7.83 2.85
N PHE A 114 6.75 -8.03 2.78
CA PHE A 114 7.43 -8.03 1.48
C PHE A 114 7.02 -9.27 0.69
N ALA A 115 6.82 -9.11 -0.62
CA ALA A 115 6.65 -10.25 -1.49
C ALA A 115 7.95 -11.09 -1.50
N SER A 116 7.82 -12.41 -1.52
CA SER A 116 8.96 -13.34 -1.43
C SER A 116 9.97 -13.22 -2.57
N TYR A 117 9.56 -12.63 -3.70
CA TYR A 117 10.39 -12.39 -4.87
C TYR A 117 10.93 -10.95 -4.94
N ASN A 118 10.66 -10.11 -3.93
CA ASN A 118 11.18 -8.76 -3.85
C ASN A 118 12.60 -8.77 -3.29
N ASN A 119 13.56 -8.32 -4.09
CA ASN A 119 14.96 -8.21 -3.69
C ASN A 119 15.27 -6.78 -3.27
N ILE A 120 15.53 -6.56 -1.98
CA ILE A 120 16.05 -5.28 -1.48
C ILE A 120 17.56 -5.39 -1.48
N VAL A 121 18.23 -4.53 -2.22
CA VAL A 121 19.69 -4.55 -2.37
C VAL A 121 20.27 -3.28 -1.81
N LEU A 122 21.12 -3.43 -0.80
CA LEU A 122 21.87 -2.36 -0.16
C LEU A 122 23.21 -2.18 -0.89
N ILE A 123 23.57 -0.93 -1.16
CA ILE A 123 24.69 -0.58 -2.03
C ILE A 123 25.61 0.42 -1.31
N GLY A 124 26.93 0.26 -1.52
CA GLY A 124 27.93 1.12 -0.90
C GLY A 124 27.97 0.95 0.62
N CYS A 125 27.83 -0.28 1.10
CA CYS A 125 27.90 -0.63 2.51
C CYS A 125 29.36 -0.70 2.99
N SER A 126 29.60 -0.21 4.22
CA SER A 126 30.88 -0.35 4.90
C SER A 126 31.19 -1.81 5.23
N SER A 127 32.46 -2.21 5.11
CA SER A 127 32.96 -3.51 5.58
C SER A 127 32.80 -3.74 7.08
N THR A 128 32.63 -2.66 7.87
CA THR A 128 32.35 -2.72 9.31
C THR A 128 30.85 -2.71 9.64
N SER A 129 29.99 -2.77 8.62
CA SER A 129 28.54 -2.74 8.83
C SER A 129 28.07 -3.94 9.67
N SER A 130 27.06 -3.68 10.52
CA SER A 130 26.40 -4.74 11.30
C SER A 130 25.67 -5.76 10.42
N LEU A 131 25.44 -5.47 9.14
CA LEU A 131 24.88 -6.40 8.15
C LEU A 131 25.69 -7.69 8.04
N PHE A 132 27.02 -7.54 7.97
CA PHE A 132 27.93 -8.66 7.75
C PHE A 132 28.16 -9.46 9.05
N SER A 133 28.16 -8.80 10.20
CA SER A 133 28.28 -9.49 11.49
C SER A 133 27.01 -10.23 11.91
N LYS A 134 25.83 -9.76 11.49
CA LYS A 134 24.53 -10.39 11.78
C LYS A 134 24.06 -11.38 10.71
N GLN A 135 24.85 -11.62 9.66
CA GLN A 135 24.48 -12.47 8.51
C GLN A 135 23.13 -12.06 7.89
N SER A 136 22.86 -10.75 7.83
CA SER A 136 21.61 -10.22 7.28
C SER A 136 21.61 -10.17 5.75
N CYS A 137 22.78 -10.33 5.13
CA CYS A 137 22.92 -10.48 3.69
C CYS A 137 22.66 -11.93 3.27
N ASP A 138 21.88 -12.10 2.21
CA ASP A 138 21.73 -13.38 1.54
C ASP A 138 23.07 -13.78 0.90
N SER A 139 23.55 -14.99 1.24
CA SER A 139 24.78 -15.58 0.75
C SER A 139 24.59 -16.51 -0.45
N SER A 140 23.36 -16.60 -0.97
CA SER A 140 23.01 -17.36 -2.17
C SER A 140 23.79 -16.87 -3.40
N ALA A 141 23.99 -17.77 -4.36
CA ALA A 141 24.65 -17.42 -5.62
C ALA A 141 23.83 -16.39 -6.41
N GLU A 142 22.50 -16.48 -6.32
CA GLU A 142 21.56 -15.55 -6.92
C GLU A 142 21.74 -14.14 -6.37
N ALA A 143 21.90 -13.99 -5.05
CA ALA A 143 22.17 -12.70 -4.42
C ALA A 143 23.51 -12.09 -4.87
N GLN A 144 24.54 -12.93 -4.99
CA GLN A 144 25.85 -12.51 -5.50
C GLN A 144 25.78 -12.05 -6.96
N ASP A 145 25.01 -12.76 -7.80
CA ASP A 145 24.79 -12.42 -9.20
C ASP A 145 24.03 -11.11 -9.36
N ILE A 146 23.02 -10.84 -8.51
CA ILE A 146 22.30 -9.57 -8.48
C ILE A 146 23.28 -8.42 -8.20
N CYS A 147 24.09 -8.53 -7.14
CA CYS A 147 25.09 -7.52 -6.79
C CYS A 147 26.13 -7.32 -7.91
N SER A 148 26.64 -8.42 -8.46
CA SER A 148 27.61 -8.40 -9.56
C SER A 148 27.04 -7.70 -10.79
N SER A 149 25.81 -8.03 -11.18
CA SER A 149 25.15 -7.41 -12.32
C SER A 149 24.88 -5.93 -12.09
N LEU A 150 24.45 -5.51 -10.90
CA LEU A 150 24.22 -4.09 -10.60
C LEU A 150 25.51 -3.27 -10.73
N TYR A 151 26.65 -3.78 -10.23
CA TYR A 151 27.90 -3.03 -10.35
C TYR A 151 28.49 -3.03 -11.77
N GLN A 152 28.31 -4.11 -12.52
CA GLN A 152 28.89 -4.23 -13.86
C GLN A 152 28.04 -3.56 -14.95
N ASN A 153 26.72 -3.58 -14.81
CA ASN A 153 25.81 -3.24 -15.90
C ASN A 153 25.03 -1.94 -15.67
N CYS A 154 25.18 -1.31 -14.52
CA CYS A 154 24.44 -0.11 -14.18
C CYS A 154 25.40 1.04 -13.88
N ASP A 155 25.61 1.90 -14.89
CA ASP A 155 26.58 2.99 -14.84
C ASP A 155 26.43 3.87 -13.59
N ALA A 156 25.18 4.19 -13.21
CA ALA A 156 24.90 5.01 -12.03
C ALA A 156 25.34 4.34 -10.71
N ILE A 157 25.29 3.01 -10.62
CA ILE A 157 25.63 2.23 -9.43
C ILE A 157 27.10 1.84 -9.43
N GLY A 158 27.66 1.50 -10.60
CA GLY A 158 29.06 1.09 -10.77
C GLY A 158 30.07 2.12 -10.24
N GLN A 159 29.75 3.41 -10.33
CA GLN A 159 30.61 4.47 -9.78
C GLN A 159 30.79 4.38 -8.26
N ILE A 160 29.78 3.91 -7.51
CA ILE A 160 29.88 3.68 -6.06
C ILE A 160 30.81 2.51 -5.78
N GLY A 161 30.71 1.43 -6.54
CA GLY A 161 31.56 0.24 -6.38
C GLY A 161 33.05 0.61 -6.47
N ILE A 162 33.39 1.51 -7.40
CA ILE A 162 34.75 2.04 -7.56
C ILE A 162 35.16 2.92 -6.38
N ILE A 163 34.32 3.87 -5.95
CA ILE A 163 34.62 4.75 -4.81
C ILE A 163 34.76 3.96 -3.50
N ALA A 164 33.88 2.99 -3.26
CA ALA A 164 33.94 2.10 -2.11
C ALA A 164 35.24 1.28 -2.11
N SER A 165 35.65 0.76 -3.27
CA SER A 165 36.91 0.01 -3.40
C SER A 165 38.16 0.87 -3.13
N ASN A 166 38.15 2.14 -3.54
CA ASN A 166 39.29 3.06 -3.35
C ASN A 166 39.42 3.61 -1.92
N ASN A 167 38.33 3.70 -1.17
CA ASN A 167 38.33 4.20 0.21
C ASN A 167 38.65 3.13 1.27
N GLY A 168 39.19 1.98 0.87
CA GLY A 168 39.59 0.91 1.80
C GLY A 168 38.42 0.09 2.36
N TYR A 169 37.22 0.18 1.77
CA TYR A 169 36.08 -0.69 2.11
C TYR A 169 36.13 -2.07 1.41
N GLY A 170 37.24 -2.39 0.73
CA GLY A 170 37.44 -3.63 -0.01
C GLY A 170 38.57 -4.49 0.57
N GLY A 171 38.22 -5.59 1.23
CA GLY A 171 39.02 -6.81 1.12
C GLY A 171 38.74 -7.44 -0.26
N GLN A 172 39.74 -8.08 -0.87
CA GLN A 172 39.69 -8.72 -2.20
C GLN A 172 38.28 -9.03 -2.73
N GLY A 173 37.81 -8.20 -3.66
CA GLY A 173 36.56 -8.39 -4.39
C GLY A 173 35.63 -7.19 -4.24
N SER A 174 35.30 -6.55 -5.36
CA SER A 174 34.32 -5.47 -5.54
C SER A 174 32.88 -5.84 -5.10
N GLN A 175 32.70 -6.99 -4.44
CA GLN A 175 31.44 -7.58 -3.96
C GLN A 175 31.14 -7.26 -2.48
N SER A 176 32.11 -6.76 -1.69
CA SER A 176 31.93 -6.58 -0.24
C SER A 176 31.11 -5.36 0.18
N SER A 177 30.73 -4.47 -0.75
CA SER A 177 29.94 -3.26 -0.47
C SER A 177 28.47 -3.38 -0.91
N CYS A 178 28.06 -4.53 -1.47
CA CYS A 178 26.68 -4.81 -1.84
C CYS A 178 26.12 -5.97 -1.01
N CYS A 179 24.84 -5.87 -0.66
CA CYS A 179 24.16 -6.84 0.20
C CYS A 179 22.70 -6.97 -0.23
N VAL A 180 22.31 -8.13 -0.75
CA VAL A 180 20.87 -8.46 -0.89
C VAL A 180 20.34 -8.81 0.49
N TYR A 181 19.35 -8.08 0.95
CA TYR A 181 18.80 -8.26 2.29
C TYR A 181 18.02 -9.59 2.36
N SER A 182 18.31 -10.41 3.37
CA SER A 182 17.76 -11.76 3.47
C SER A 182 16.25 -11.76 3.63
N SER A 183 15.57 -12.55 2.79
CA SER A 183 14.11 -12.67 2.76
C SER A 183 13.52 -13.26 4.06
N SER A 184 14.30 -13.99 4.86
CA SER A 184 13.83 -14.49 6.16
C SER A 184 13.68 -13.35 7.18
N LEU A 185 14.52 -12.33 7.09
CA LEU A 185 14.43 -11.12 7.90
C LEU A 185 13.34 -10.17 7.42
N LEU A 186 12.88 -10.34 6.18
CA LEU A 186 11.72 -9.66 5.59
C LEU A 186 10.38 -10.38 5.89
N GLN A 187 10.40 -11.45 6.71
CA GLN A 187 9.22 -12.21 7.18
C GLN A 187 8.86 -12.08 8.68
N THR A 188 9.63 -11.32 9.48
CA THR A 188 9.26 -10.89 10.85
C THR A 188 9.32 -9.37 11.08
N ALA A 189 8.18 -8.75 11.43
CA ALA A 189 8.09 -7.33 11.82
C ALA A 189 8.87 -7.02 13.13
N PRO A 190 9.29 -5.76 13.39
CA PRO A 190 9.12 -4.55 12.58
C PRO A 190 10.19 -4.46 11.49
N TYR A 191 9.79 -4.45 10.23
CA TYR A 191 10.76 -4.29 9.14
C TYR A 191 11.12 -2.84 9.00
N GLU A 192 12.40 -2.55 9.18
CA GLU A 192 12.97 -1.27 8.85
C GLU A 192 14.37 -1.51 8.29
N VAL A 193 14.59 -1.04 7.07
CA VAL A 193 15.90 -0.93 6.48
C VAL A 193 16.36 0.50 6.73
N ASP A 194 17.15 0.70 7.79
CA ASP A 194 17.77 1.99 8.13
C ASP A 194 19.20 2.02 7.56
N LEU A 195 19.37 2.64 6.39
CA LEU A 195 20.65 2.68 5.70
C LEU A 195 21.76 3.39 6.50
N PRO A 196 21.52 4.55 7.13
CA PRO A 196 22.47 5.18 8.05
C PRO A 196 22.96 4.22 9.15
N LEU A 197 22.06 3.51 9.82
CA LEU A 197 22.43 2.55 10.86
C LEU A 197 23.23 1.36 10.29
N LEU A 198 22.88 0.93 9.08
CA LEU A 198 23.54 -0.15 8.36
C LEU A 198 24.80 0.31 7.62
N GLN A 199 25.18 1.59 7.69
CA GLN A 199 26.35 2.16 7.04
C GLN A 199 26.39 1.90 5.52
N CYS A 200 25.23 2.00 4.85
CA CYS A 200 25.10 1.88 3.40
C CYS A 200 24.71 3.23 2.78
N SER A 201 25.14 3.46 1.54
CA SER A 201 24.96 4.75 0.87
C SER A 201 23.58 4.90 0.22
N THR A 202 23.06 3.81 -0.35
CA THR A 202 21.77 3.76 -1.02
C THR A 202 21.22 2.33 -1.05
N TYR A 203 19.97 2.19 -1.41
CA TYR A 203 19.37 0.89 -1.69
C TYR A 203 18.59 0.95 -3.01
N THR A 204 18.37 -0.22 -3.58
CA THR A 204 17.44 -0.44 -4.68
C THR A 204 16.49 -1.58 -4.32
N SER A 205 15.30 -1.58 -4.91
CA SER A 205 14.32 -2.67 -4.74
C SER A 205 13.86 -3.17 -6.10
N ILE A 206 13.98 -4.47 -6.31
CA ILE A 206 13.74 -5.13 -7.59
C ILE A 206 12.78 -6.29 -7.34
N TYR A 207 11.57 -6.16 -7.88
CA TYR A 207 10.52 -7.17 -7.72
C TYR A 207 10.33 -8.03 -8.97
N GLY A 208 11.07 -7.73 -10.03
CA GLY A 208 11.07 -8.52 -11.25
C GLY A 208 12.36 -8.32 -12.01
N MET A 209 12.86 -9.41 -12.56
CA MET A 209 13.97 -9.41 -13.49
C MET A 209 13.46 -10.00 -14.79
N GLY A 210 13.70 -9.33 -15.92
CA GLY A 210 13.82 -10.04 -17.19
C GLY A 210 15.15 -10.79 -17.24
N SER A 211 15.64 -11.15 -18.42
CA SER A 211 16.88 -11.93 -18.53
C SER A 211 18.08 -11.17 -17.94
N ILE A 212 18.88 -11.87 -17.10
CA ILE A 212 20.14 -11.40 -16.49
C ILE A 212 21.14 -10.90 -17.55
N GLN A 213 21.03 -11.39 -18.79
CA GLN A 213 21.89 -11.02 -19.92
C GLN A 213 21.46 -9.75 -20.69
N SER A 214 20.40 -9.03 -20.29
CA SER A 214 20.00 -7.76 -20.93
C SER A 214 19.61 -6.68 -19.90
N PRO A 215 20.60 -6.20 -19.12
CA PRO A 215 20.41 -5.46 -17.87
C PRO A 215 19.99 -3.99 -17.99
N GLN A 216 19.96 -3.40 -19.19
CA GLN A 216 19.60 -1.98 -19.34
C GLN A 216 18.09 -1.70 -19.35
N THR A 217 17.23 -2.71 -19.59
CA THR A 217 15.76 -2.54 -19.67
C THR A 217 14.94 -3.66 -19.01
N SER A 218 15.59 -4.65 -18.38
CA SER A 218 14.90 -5.83 -17.87
C SER A 218 14.50 -5.77 -16.39
N TRP A 219 15.04 -4.83 -15.62
CA TRP A 219 14.83 -4.78 -14.16
C TRP A 219 13.57 -3.98 -13.84
N LEU A 220 12.64 -4.60 -13.11
CA LEU A 220 11.43 -3.96 -12.62
C LEU A 220 11.69 -3.43 -11.21
N TYR A 221 11.84 -2.11 -11.13
CA TYR A 221 12.07 -1.39 -9.88
C TYR A 221 10.78 -1.08 -9.15
N GLY A 222 10.79 -1.33 -7.85
CA GLY A 222 9.66 -1.11 -6.96
C GLY A 222 9.76 -2.01 -5.74
N ILE A 223 8.99 -1.67 -4.72
CA ILE A 223 8.85 -2.48 -3.51
C ILE A 223 7.53 -3.23 -3.64
N ALA A 224 7.61 -4.53 -3.91
CA ALA A 224 6.45 -5.40 -3.95
C ALA A 224 6.08 -5.86 -2.54
N LEU A 225 4.87 -5.49 -2.12
CA LEU A 225 4.31 -5.85 -0.82
C LEU A 225 3.14 -6.81 -1.03
N GLN A 226 3.20 -7.94 -0.32
CA GLN A 226 2.12 -8.89 -0.21
C GLN A 226 1.16 -8.42 0.89
N TYR A 227 -0.11 -8.22 0.56
CA TYR A 227 -1.14 -7.93 1.55
C TYR A 227 -1.89 -9.18 1.99
N ASP A 228 -2.35 -9.18 3.24
CA ASP A 228 -3.02 -10.35 3.84
C ASP A 228 -4.37 -10.64 3.14
N PRO A 229 -4.53 -11.83 2.51
CA PRO A 229 -5.76 -12.21 1.83
C PRO A 229 -6.91 -12.53 2.79
N SER A 230 -6.66 -12.71 4.10
CA SER A 230 -7.74 -12.89 5.08
C SER A 230 -8.72 -11.71 5.09
N PHE A 231 -8.22 -10.52 4.73
CA PHE A 231 -9.01 -9.30 4.60
C PHE A 231 -9.52 -9.06 3.19
N SER A 232 -9.13 -9.86 2.18
CA SER A 232 -9.62 -9.72 0.80
C SER A 232 -10.96 -10.42 0.55
N SER A 233 -11.42 -11.27 1.49
CA SER A 233 -12.82 -11.69 1.56
C SER A 233 -13.60 -10.84 2.58
N PRO A 234 -14.73 -10.23 2.18
CA PRO A 234 -15.62 -9.52 3.10
C PRO A 234 -16.42 -10.45 4.03
N GLN A 235 -16.25 -11.76 3.92
CA GLN A 235 -16.82 -12.72 4.89
C GLN A 235 -16.22 -12.56 6.30
N SER A 236 -15.06 -11.90 6.42
CA SER A 236 -14.48 -11.49 7.71
C SER A 236 -15.23 -10.33 8.38
N ILE A 237 -16.19 -9.71 7.68
CA ILE A 237 -16.98 -8.59 8.18
C ILE A 237 -18.34 -9.11 8.70
N PRO A 238 -18.75 -8.78 9.94
CA PRO A 238 -20.06 -9.11 10.47
C PRO A 238 -21.20 -8.69 9.53
N TYR A 239 -22.24 -9.53 9.46
CA TYR A 239 -23.39 -9.31 8.57
C TYR A 239 -24.00 -7.92 8.80
N GLY A 240 -24.07 -7.09 7.74
CA GLY A 240 -24.63 -5.74 7.79
C GLY A 240 -23.63 -4.59 7.87
N GLN A 241 -22.31 -4.86 7.91
CA GLN A 241 -21.26 -3.84 8.01
C GLN A 241 -20.35 -3.78 6.76
N TYR A 242 -20.83 -4.26 5.61
CA TYR A 242 -20.06 -4.26 4.38
C TYR A 242 -19.69 -2.83 3.93
N PRO A 243 -18.43 -2.58 3.56
CA PRO A 243 -18.02 -1.29 3.02
C PRO A 243 -18.77 -0.97 1.73
N SER A 244 -19.08 0.31 1.50
CA SER A 244 -19.81 0.80 0.33
C SER A 244 -19.17 0.35 -0.99
N CYS A 245 -17.83 0.32 -1.10
CA CYS A 245 -17.09 -0.23 -2.24
C CYS A 245 -17.48 -1.67 -2.58
N TYR A 246 -17.58 -2.55 -1.58
CA TYR A 246 -17.89 -3.96 -1.83
C TYR A 246 -19.31 -4.12 -2.36
N VAL A 247 -20.25 -3.35 -1.81
CA VAL A 247 -21.65 -3.34 -2.27
C VAL A 247 -21.73 -2.79 -3.70
N CYS A 248 -21.05 -1.69 -4.02
CA CYS A 248 -21.00 -1.16 -5.40
C CYS A 248 -20.33 -2.15 -6.38
N GLN A 249 -19.24 -2.81 -5.98
CA GLN A 249 -18.50 -3.76 -6.82
C GLN A 249 -19.34 -5.02 -7.13
N ARG A 250 -20.04 -5.59 -6.15
CA ARG A 250 -20.96 -6.72 -6.38
C ARG A 250 -22.19 -6.34 -7.18
N ALA A 251 -22.59 -5.09 -7.14
CA ALA A 251 -23.76 -4.60 -7.84
C ALA A 251 -23.51 -4.36 -9.34
N GLU A 252 -22.27 -4.42 -9.85
CA GLU A 252 -21.93 -3.96 -11.21
C GLU A 252 -22.46 -2.53 -11.51
N GLY A 253 -22.55 -1.68 -10.48
CA GLY A 253 -23.20 -0.35 -10.58
C GLY A 253 -24.74 -0.38 -10.57
N LYS A 254 -25.39 -1.53 -10.37
CA LYS A 254 -26.84 -1.69 -10.19
C LYS A 254 -27.17 -2.11 -8.75
N VAL A 255 -27.16 -1.16 -7.82
CA VAL A 255 -27.54 -1.48 -6.43
C VAL A 255 -29.06 -1.56 -6.33
N HIS A 256 -29.58 -2.76 -6.07
CA HIS A 256 -30.91 -2.95 -5.48
C HIS A 256 -30.79 -2.71 -3.97
N SER A 257 -31.46 -1.69 -3.44
CA SER A 257 -31.57 -1.51 -2.00
C SER A 257 -32.53 -2.56 -1.44
N LEU A 258 -32.02 -3.50 -0.65
CA LEU A 258 -32.85 -4.28 0.27
C LEU A 258 -33.07 -3.43 1.52
N SER A 259 -34.16 -2.66 1.51
CA SER A 259 -34.71 -2.04 2.71
C SER A 259 -35.38 -3.15 3.54
N TRP A 260 -34.81 -3.46 4.70
CA TRP A 260 -35.50 -4.23 5.72
C TRP A 260 -36.53 -3.33 6.42
N ARG A 261 -37.81 -3.65 6.21
CA ARG A 261 -38.87 -3.47 7.21
C ARG A 261 -39.63 -4.78 7.35
N GLU A 262 -40.00 -5.07 8.58
CA GLU A 262 -40.53 -6.32 9.09
C GLU A 262 -41.86 -6.77 8.45
N ASN A 263 -42.13 -8.07 8.63
CA ASN A 263 -43.37 -8.83 8.44
C ASN A 263 -43.75 -9.33 7.03
N LEU A 264 -43.51 -10.64 6.89
CA LEU A 264 -44.18 -11.55 5.96
C LEU A 264 -45.69 -11.54 6.21
N SER A 265 -46.46 -10.87 5.35
CA SER A 265 -47.81 -11.30 4.93
C SER A 265 -48.51 -10.20 4.12
N THR A 266 -48.17 -10.03 2.84
CA THR A 266 -49.14 -9.72 1.76
C THR A 266 -48.43 -9.49 0.43
N ILE A 267 -48.35 -10.56 -0.37
CA ILE A 267 -48.16 -10.44 -1.81
C ILE A 267 -49.50 -9.97 -2.39
N LYS A 268 -49.59 -8.71 -2.82
CA LYS A 268 -50.45 -8.23 -3.93
C LYS A 268 -50.42 -6.70 -4.01
N GLN A 269 -49.61 -6.17 -4.92
CA GLN A 269 -49.96 -5.11 -5.89
C GLN A 269 -48.68 -4.46 -6.42
N GLN A 270 -48.35 -4.81 -7.67
CA GLN A 270 -47.49 -3.99 -8.51
C GLN A 270 -48.14 -2.61 -8.71
N SER A 271 -47.48 -1.54 -8.29
CA SER A 271 -47.51 -0.27 -9.01
C SER A 271 -46.48 0.72 -8.44
N ARG A 272 -45.53 1.10 -9.31
CA ARG A 272 -44.62 2.26 -9.19
C ARG A 272 -43.54 2.17 -8.10
N LEU A 273 -42.49 1.39 -8.36
CA LEU A 273 -41.17 1.72 -7.80
C LEU A 273 -40.62 2.95 -8.54
N ARG A 274 -40.49 4.10 -7.85
CA ARG A 274 -39.49 5.09 -8.21
C ARG A 274 -38.13 4.52 -7.78
N ILE A 275 -37.28 4.25 -8.75
CA ILE A 275 -35.89 3.87 -8.51
C ILE A 275 -35.18 5.12 -7.98
N HIS A 276 -34.98 5.20 -6.67
CA HIS A 276 -33.96 6.08 -6.13
C HIS A 276 -32.62 5.37 -6.31
N LEU A 277 -31.90 5.74 -7.37
CA LEU A 277 -30.47 5.51 -7.48
C LEU A 277 -29.83 6.14 -6.24
N ASP A 278 -29.09 5.35 -5.47
CA ASP A 278 -28.18 5.90 -4.47
C ASP A 278 -27.12 6.71 -5.22
N PRO A 279 -27.01 8.03 -5.00
CA PRO A 279 -26.04 8.87 -5.71
C PRO A 279 -24.58 8.54 -5.38
N THR A 280 -24.30 7.62 -4.45
CA THR A 280 -22.95 7.24 -4.03
C THR A 280 -22.22 6.24 -4.93
N CYS A 281 -22.92 5.49 -5.80
CA CYS A 281 -22.27 4.57 -6.76
C CYS A 281 -22.30 5.13 -8.20
N ARG A 282 -22.00 6.42 -8.38
CA ARG A 282 -21.96 7.06 -9.71
C ARG A 282 -20.54 7.38 -10.16
#